data_AF-A0AA88Y7E3-F1
#
_entry.id   AF-A0AA88Y7E3-F1
#
_cell.length_a   1.000
_cell.length_b   1.000
_cell.length_c   1.000
_cell.angle_alpha   90.00
_cell.angle_beta   90.00
_cell.angle_gamma   90.00
#
_symmetry.space_group_name_H-M   'P 1'
#
loop_
_entity.id
_entity.type
_entity.pdbx_description
1 polymer ?
#
loop_
_entity_poly.entity_id
_entity_poly.type
_entity_poly.pdbx_seq_one_letter_code
_entity_poly.pdbx_strand_id
1 'polypeptide(L)'
;SSPGPAISPSSPVSPGPLVCICDRHVKMVLCRSCGMTLKGRVRQRCKLHPNNIHLMDLDVCPNCKASHLMEFAETATAADSEDRNN
;
A
#
# COMPACT_ATOMS: atom_id res chain seq x y z
N SER A 1 37.22 -1.41 6.24
CA SER A 1 36.27 -1.94 5.24
C SER A 1 34.94 -1.25 5.43
N SER A 2 34.66 -0.24 4.63
CA SER A 2 33.41 0.54 4.70
C SER A 2 32.48 0.04 3.60
N PRO A 3 31.30 -0.52 3.89
CA PRO A 3 30.32 -0.77 2.83
C PRO A 3 29.79 0.58 2.34
N GLY A 4 29.87 0.80 1.02
CA GLY A 4 29.43 2.02 0.36
C GLY A 4 27.92 2.28 0.49
N PRO A 5 27.46 3.50 0.17
CA PRO A 5 26.05 3.85 0.24
C PRO A 5 25.24 3.01 -0.75
N ALA A 6 24.12 2.44 -0.28
CA ALA A 6 23.14 1.78 -1.12
C ALA A 6 22.48 2.82 -2.03
N ILE A 7 22.98 2.92 -3.26
CA ILE A 7 22.36 3.71 -4.32
C ILE A 7 20.99 3.08 -4.58
N SER A 8 19.91 3.75 -4.18
CA SER A 8 18.55 3.40 -4.55
C SER A 8 18.27 3.96 -5.95
N PRO A 9 18.12 3.14 -7.01
CA PRO A 9 17.75 3.65 -8.32
C PRO A 9 16.23 3.72 -8.41
N SER A 10 15.64 4.85 -8.01
CA SER A 10 14.22 5.11 -8.25
C SER A 10 14.02 6.49 -8.88
N SER A 11 14.66 6.64 -10.04
CA SER A 11 14.22 7.35 -11.25
C SER A 11 13.46 8.68 -11.11
N PRO A 12 14.10 9.81 -11.47
CA PRO A 12 13.40 11.05 -11.76
C PRO A 12 12.70 10.98 -13.14
N VAL A 13 11.42 11.37 -13.13
CA VAL A 13 10.66 12.10 -14.17
C VAL A 13 10.69 11.63 -15.65
N SER A 14 9.53 11.25 -16.17
CA SER A 14 9.17 11.41 -17.60
C SER A 14 7.65 11.64 -17.74
N PRO A 15 7.20 12.82 -18.17
CA PRO A 15 5.78 13.17 -18.25
C PRO A 15 5.14 12.70 -19.57
N GLY A 16 4.39 11.61 -19.48
CA GLY A 16 3.28 11.29 -20.39
C GLY A 16 2.02 11.02 -19.54
N PRO A 17 0.79 11.07 -20.08
CA PRO A 17 -0.46 11.03 -19.29
C PRO A 17 -0.81 9.63 -18.74
N LEU A 18 0.18 8.88 -18.25
CA LEU A 18 0.03 7.59 -17.60
C LEU A 18 0.57 7.73 -16.18
N VAL A 19 -0.34 7.77 -15.19
CA VAL A 19 0.03 7.88 -13.78
C VAL A 19 0.69 6.58 -13.32
N CYS A 20 1.94 6.65 -12.87
CA CYS A 20 2.62 5.52 -12.25
C CYS A 20 2.01 5.22 -10.88
N ILE A 21 1.71 3.95 -10.63
CA ILE A 21 1.13 3.49 -9.35
C ILE A 21 2.11 2.66 -8.50
N CYS A 22 3.37 2.53 -8.92
CA CYS A 22 4.38 1.75 -8.20
C CYS A 22 4.72 2.34 -6.83
N ASP A 23 4.77 3.68 -6.74
CA ASP A 23 5.05 4.41 -5.49
C ASP A 23 3.79 4.63 -4.63
N ARG A 24 2.71 3.88 -4.90
CA ARG A 24 1.47 4.02 -4.13
C ARG A 24 1.73 3.66 -2.66
N HIS A 25 1.41 4.60 -1.78
CA HIS A 25 1.55 4.41 -0.34
C HIS A 25 0.82 3.14 0.11
N VAL A 26 1.50 2.39 0.97
CA VAL A 26 0.94 1.20 1.63
C VAL A 26 -0.20 1.65 2.54
N LYS A 27 -1.33 0.95 2.47
CA LYS A 27 -2.52 1.24 3.27
C LYS A 27 -2.80 0.03 4.18
N MET A 28 -4.02 -0.03 4.72
CA MET A 28 -4.52 -1.21 5.40
C MET A 28 -5.48 -1.95 4.48
N VAL A 29 -5.42 -3.27 4.52
CA VAL A 29 -6.28 -4.16 3.74
C VAL A 29 -7.05 -5.03 4.72
N LEU A 30 -8.38 -5.04 4.59
CA LEU A 30 -9.30 -5.89 5.35
C LEU A 30 -9.80 -7.00 4.43
N CYS A 31 -9.63 -8.25 4.86
CA CYS A 31 -10.30 -9.37 4.22
C CYS A 31 -11.76 -9.42 4.66
N ARG A 32 -12.68 -9.20 3.73
CA ARG A 32 -14.13 -9.27 3.97
C ARG A 32 -14.66 -10.70 4.11
N SER A 33 -13.82 -11.71 3.86
CA SER A 33 -14.20 -13.13 3.99
C SER A 33 -13.88 -13.71 5.37
N CYS A 34 -12.69 -13.44 5.91
CA CYS A 34 -12.28 -13.95 7.23
C CYS A 34 -12.15 -12.88 8.32
N GLY A 35 -12.27 -11.60 7.97
CA GLY A 35 -12.13 -10.48 8.91
C GLY A 35 -10.68 -10.08 9.23
N MET A 36 -9.68 -10.72 8.61
CA MET A 36 -8.28 -10.41 8.88
C MET A 36 -7.89 -9.05 8.29
N THR A 37 -7.27 -8.20 9.11
CA THR A 37 -6.63 -6.95 8.71
C THR A 37 -5.13 -7.11 8.59
N LEU A 38 -4.55 -6.55 7.53
CA LEU A 38 -3.12 -6.60 7.28
C LEU A 38 -2.63 -5.30 6.62
N LYS A 39 -1.41 -4.93 6.94
CA LYS A 39 -0.73 -3.78 6.34
C LYS A 39 -0.22 -4.17 4.96
N GLY A 40 -0.68 -3.47 3.94
CA GLY A 40 -0.42 -3.83 2.55
C GLY A 40 -1.23 -2.98 1.59
N ARG A 41 -1.34 -3.44 0.35
CA ARG A 41 -2.21 -2.81 -0.63
C ARG A 41 -2.74 -3.87 -1.59
N VAL A 42 -3.92 -3.65 -2.14
CA VAL A 42 -4.45 -4.57 -3.15
C VAL A 42 -3.62 -4.47 -4.41
N ARG A 43 -3.26 -5.63 -4.95
CA ARG A 43 -2.35 -5.73 -6.08
C ARG A 43 -2.89 -4.99 -7.30
N GLN A 44 -2.11 -4.06 -7.85
CA GLN A 44 -2.47 -3.34 -9.05
C GLN A 44 -1.34 -3.36 -10.08
N ARG A 45 -1.68 -3.79 -11.30
CA ARG A 45 -0.73 -3.83 -12.41
C ARG A 45 -0.50 -2.40 -12.92
N CYS A 46 0.71 -1.89 -12.72
CA CYS A 46 1.12 -0.61 -13.29
C CYS A 46 1.24 -0.75 -14.81
N LYS A 47 0.59 0.15 -15.56
CA LYS A 47 0.68 0.16 -17.04
C LYS A 47 2.06 0.59 -17.54
N LEU A 48 2.79 1.39 -16.76
CA LEU A 48 4.15 1.82 -17.07
C LEU A 48 5.20 0.76 -16.75
N HIS A 49 5.02 0.04 -15.63
CA HIS A 49 5.98 -0.95 -15.15
C HIS A 49 5.27 -2.28 -14.88
N PRO A 50 4.90 -3.05 -15.92
CA PRO A 50 4.20 -4.33 -15.74
C PRO A 50 5.04 -5.39 -15.04
N ASN A 51 6.37 -5.25 -15.07
CA ASN A 51 7.30 -6.19 -14.46
C ASN A 51 7.71 -5.81 -13.02
N ASN A 52 7.20 -4.68 -12.49
CA ASN A 52 7.52 -4.26 -11.13
C ASN A 52 6.53 -4.92 -10.16
N ILE A 53 7.03 -5.92 -9.42
CA ILE A 53 6.26 -6.67 -8.42
C ILE A 53 6.77 -6.24 -7.05
N HIS A 54 5.87 -5.69 -6.23
CA HIS A 54 6.20 -5.28 -4.88
C HIS A 54 5.79 -6.37 -3.88
N LEU A 55 6.60 -6.59 -2.85
CA LEU A 55 6.37 -7.62 -1.83
C LEU A 55 5.06 -7.39 -1.02
N MET A 56 4.59 -6.15 -0.95
CA MET A 56 3.42 -5.74 -0.16
C MET A 56 2.10 -5.70 -0.97
N ASP A 57 2.12 -6.21 -2.21
CA ASP A 57 0.95 -6.30 -3.10
C ASP A 57 0.19 -7.61 -2.82
N LEU A 58 -1.05 -7.48 -2.36
CA LEU A 58 -1.91 -8.59 -1.98
C LEU A 58 -2.95 -8.82 -3.08
N ASP A 59 -2.88 -9.99 -3.73
CA ASP A 59 -3.90 -10.44 -4.70
C ASP A 59 -5.03 -11.19 -3.98
N VAL A 60 -4.68 -11.94 -2.94
CA VAL A 60 -5.58 -12.74 -2.11
C VAL A 60 -5.18 -12.64 -0.63
N CYS A 61 -6.13 -12.93 0.26
CA CYS A 61 -5.87 -12.97 1.69
C CYS A 61 -4.84 -14.06 2.03
N PRO A 62 -3.75 -13.77 2.76
CA PRO A 62 -2.77 -14.79 3.13
C PRO A 62 -3.34 -15.84 4.10
N ASN A 63 -4.38 -15.50 4.85
CA ASN A 63 -5.02 -16.41 5.80
C ASN A 63 -6.04 -17.35 5.13
N CYS A 64 -7.03 -16.79 4.42
CA CYS A 64 -8.12 -17.58 3.83
C CYS A 64 -8.07 -17.72 2.31
N LYS A 65 -7.10 -17.09 1.64
CA LYS A 65 -6.93 -17.07 0.17
C LYS A 65 -8.12 -16.49 -0.61
N ALA A 66 -9.04 -15.79 0.07
CA ALA A 66 -10.11 -15.08 -0.60
C ALA A 66 -9.59 -13.82 -1.30
N SER A 67 -10.11 -13.53 -2.50
CA SER A 67 -9.85 -12.31 -3.26
C SER A 67 -10.71 -11.12 -2.82
N HIS A 68 -11.55 -11.28 -1.79
CA HIS A 68 -12.44 -10.24 -1.28
C HIS A 68 -11.69 -9.34 -0.27
N LEU A 69 -10.77 -8.55 -0.79
CA LEU A 69 -9.92 -7.62 -0.06
C LEU A 69 -10.43 -6.19 -0.22
N MET A 70 -10.54 -5.45 0.88
CA MET A 70 -10.97 -4.05 0.90
C MET A 70 -9.84 -3.18 1.44
N GLU A 71 -9.41 -2.20 0.65
CA GLU A 71 -8.43 -1.22 1.09
C GLU A 71 -9.11 -0.09 1.86
N PHE A 72 -8.54 0.27 3.01
CA PHE A 72 -8.98 1.41 3.79
C PHE A 72 -7.76 2.23 4.21
N ALA A 73 -7.93 3.54 4.23
CA ALA A 73 -6.98 4.39 4.91
C ALA A 73 -7.07 4.05 6.40
N GLU A 74 -5.93 3.97 7.08
CA GLU A 74 -5.94 4.05 8.53
C GLU A 74 -6.43 5.46 8.87
N THR A 75 -7.75 5.60 8.99
CA THR A 75 -8.32 6.82 9.52
C THR A 75 -7.74 6.94 10.91
N ALA A 76 -6.88 7.93 11.11
CA ALA A 76 -6.61 8.47 12.42
C ALA A 76 -7.95 8.96 12.99
N THR A 77 -8.78 8.03 13.47
CA THR A 77 -10.06 8.32 14.08
C THR A 77 -9.78 8.59 15.55
N ALA A 78 -9.86 9.89 15.85
CA ALA A 78 -10.48 10.44 17.04
C ALA A 78 -9.85 10.07 18.40
N ALA A 79 -8.60 10.50 18.60
CA ALA A 79 -8.10 10.82 19.95
C ALA A 79 -7.74 12.30 20.08
N ASP A 80 -8.43 13.16 19.31
CA ASP A 80 -8.36 14.61 19.50
C ASP A 80 -9.78 15.19 19.51
N SER A 81 -10.03 16.04 20.50
CA SER A 81 -11.24 16.81 20.77
C SER A 81 -12.36 16.14 21.60
N GLU A 82 -12.06 15.78 22.85
CA GLU A 82 -12.94 16.14 23.98
C GLU A 82 -12.31 17.28 24.78
N ASP A 83 -12.06 18.41 24.09
CA ASP A 83 -11.92 19.70 24.75
C ASP A 83 -13.23 20.45 24.52
N ARG A 84 -14.16 20.34 25.48
CA ARG A 84 -15.19 21.35 25.84
C ARG A 84 -16.11 20.86 26.96
N ASN A 85 -15.85 21.40 28.15
CA ASN A 85 -16.85 21.89 29.11
C ASN A 85 -17.68 20.86 29.92
N ASN A 86 -17.26 20.61 31.16
CA ASN A 86 -18.08 20.89 32.36
C ASN A 86 -17.20 21.07 33.60
#